data_AF-A0A8J5G814-F1
#
_entry.id   AF-A0A8J5G814-F1
#
_cell.length_a   1.000
_cell.length_b   1.000
_cell.length_c   1.000
_cell.angle_alpha   90.00
_cell.angle_beta   90.00
_cell.angle_gamma   90.00
#
_symmetry.space_group_name_H-M   'P 1'
#
loop_
_entity.id
_entity.type
_entity.pdbx_description
1 polymer ?
#
loop_
_entity_poly.entity_id
_entity_poly.type
_entity_poly.pdbx_seq_one_letter_code
_entity_poly.pdbx_strand_id
1 'polypeptide(L)'
;MRGSSVVVSAPTSSGKTLIAEAAAVATICRGRRLFYTTPLKALSNQKFRDFRRTFGDNYVGLLTGDSAINREAPILIMTTEILRNMLYQRYSMS
;
A
#
# COMPACT_ATOMS: atom_id res chain seq x y z
N MET A 1 -2.22 -14.16 -16.62
CA MET A 1 -2.88 -14.24 -15.31
C MET A 1 -3.28 -12.84 -14.86
N ARG A 2 -4.58 -12.54 -14.79
CA ARG A 2 -5.09 -11.24 -14.30
C ARG A 2 -4.94 -11.19 -12.77
N GLY A 3 -3.79 -10.71 -12.28
CA GLY A 3 -3.53 -10.54 -10.85
C GLY A 3 -4.37 -9.37 -10.30
N SER A 4 -5.36 -9.68 -9.47
CA SER A 4 -6.22 -8.66 -8.84
C SER A 4 -5.47 -8.02 -7.67
N SER A 5 -5.00 -6.77 -7.83
CA SER A 5 -4.50 -5.95 -6.72
C SER A 5 -5.67 -5.28 -6.00
N VAL A 6 -5.59 -5.18 -4.67
CA VAL A 6 -6.60 -4.48 -3.87
C VAL A 6 -6.06 -3.11 -3.47
N VAL A 7 -6.87 -2.06 -3.66
CA VAL A 7 -6.55 -0.70 -3.22
C VAL A 7 -7.38 -0.38 -1.98
N VAL A 8 -6.71 -0.02 -0.89
CA VAL A 8 -7.34 0.43 0.35
C VAL A 8 -7.02 1.91 0.54
N SER A 9 -8.06 2.74 0.63
CA SER A 9 -7.96 4.17 0.94
C SER A 9 -8.47 4.41 2.35
N ALA A 10 -7.69 5.08 3.20
CA ALA A 10 -8.03 5.27 4.60
C ALA A 10 -8.00 6.75 5.03
N PRO A 11 -9.15 7.34 5.37
CA PRO A 11 -9.25 8.51 6.25
C PRO A 11 -9.18 8.04 7.71
N THR A 12 -8.35 8.68 8.55
CA THR A 12 -8.10 8.23 9.93
C THR A 12 -9.34 8.34 10.83
N SER A 13 -9.87 7.18 11.22
CA SER A 13 -10.52 6.96 12.52
C SER A 13 -10.27 5.51 12.94
N SER A 14 -9.99 5.33 14.23
CA SER A 14 -9.25 4.25 14.90
C SER A 14 -9.79 2.82 14.76
N GLY A 15 -10.89 2.61 14.03
CA GLY A 15 -11.56 1.31 13.90
C GLY A 15 -11.36 0.58 12.55
N LYS A 16 -10.81 1.23 11.51
CA LYS A 16 -10.63 0.61 10.18
C LYS A 16 -9.33 -0.19 10.03
N THR A 17 -8.43 -0.11 11.02
CA THR A 17 -7.12 -0.78 10.98
C THR A 17 -7.24 -2.30 11.01
N LEU A 18 -8.09 -2.86 11.88
CA LEU A 18 -8.25 -4.32 11.99
C LEU A 18 -8.82 -4.96 10.70
N ILE A 19 -9.78 -4.29 10.05
CA ILE A 19 -10.36 -4.77 8.79
C ILE A 19 -9.33 -4.66 7.65
N ALA A 20 -8.56 -3.58 7.61
CA ALA A 20 -7.47 -3.42 6.64
C ALA A 20 -6.36 -4.45 6.86
N GLU A 21 -6.05 -4.78 8.12
CA GLU A 21 -5.06 -5.80 8.48
C GLU A 21 -5.54 -7.22 8.11
N ALA A 22 -6.80 -7.56 8.40
CA ALA A 22 -7.39 -8.84 7.98
C ALA A 22 -7.47 -8.98 6.46
N ALA A 23 -7.83 -7.90 5.75
CA ALA A 23 -7.81 -7.86 4.29
C ALA A 23 -6.39 -7.97 3.73
N ALA A 24 -5.39 -7.38 4.40
CA ALA A 24 -3.98 -7.52 4.04
C ALA A 24 -3.54 -8.97 4.13
N VAL A 25 -3.78 -9.64 5.26
CA VAL A 25 -3.44 -11.06 5.45
C VAL A 25 -4.11 -11.93 4.38
N ALA A 26 -5.42 -11.78 4.17
CA ALA A 26 -6.15 -12.55 3.15
C ALA A 26 -5.65 -12.29 1.71
N THR A 27 -5.21 -11.07 1.41
CA THR A 27 -4.66 -10.69 0.10
C THR A 27 -3.28 -11.33 -0.11
N ILE A 28 -2.42 -11.26 0.91
CA ILE A 28 -1.07 -11.83 0.89
C ILE A 28 -1.13 -13.35 0.80
N CYS A 29 -1.98 -14.01 1.58
CA CYS A 29 -2.17 -15.46 1.53
C CYS A 29 -2.64 -15.96 0.15
N ARG A 30 -3.26 -15.09 -0.66
CA ARG A 30 -3.69 -15.39 -2.04
C ARG A 30 -2.62 -15.04 -3.09
N GLY A 31 -1.41 -14.71 -2.67
CA GLY A 31 -0.31 -14.29 -3.57
C GLY A 31 -0.58 -12.97 -4.28
N ARG A 32 -1.43 -12.10 -3.70
CA ARG A 32 -1.81 -10.81 -4.27
C ARG A 32 -1.12 -9.67 -3.53
N ARG A 33 -1.04 -8.52 -4.18
CA ARG A 33 -0.45 -7.29 -3.61
C ARG A 33 -1.54 -6.36 -3.08
N LEU A 34 -1.25 -5.76 -1.93
CA LEU A 34 -2.07 -4.72 -1.30
C LEU A 34 -1.43 -3.36 -1.53
N PHE A 35 -2.20 -2.42 -2.08
CA PHE A 35 -1.82 -1.01 -2.16
C PHE A 35 -2.60 -0.21 -1.12
N TYR A 36 -1.88 0.38 -0.17
CA TYR A 36 -2.47 1.22 0.88
C TYR A 36 -2.16 2.69 0.58
N THR A 37 -3.19 3.48 0.30
CA THR A 37 -3.00 4.88 -0.08
C THR A 37 -3.34 5.84 1.04
N THR A 38 -2.53 6.89 1.16
CA THR A 38 -2.82 8.04 2.04
C THR A 38 -2.70 9.35 1.25
N PRO A 39 -3.39 10.42 1.68
CA PRO A 39 -3.31 11.70 0.98
C PRO A 39 -1.98 12.45 1.22
N LEU A 40 -1.22 12.10 2.27
CA LEU A 40 -0.06 12.88 2.72
C LEU A 40 1.14 11.98 3.01
N LYS A 41 2.34 12.43 2.61
CA LYS A 41 3.60 11.73 2.89
C LYS A 41 3.77 11.38 4.38
N ALA A 42 3.44 12.31 5.27
CA ALA A 42 3.56 12.11 6.71
C ALA A 42 2.69 10.92 7.20
N LEU A 43 1.48 10.79 6.67
CA LEU A 43 0.58 9.68 6.99
C LEU A 43 1.06 8.36 6.38
N SER A 44 1.59 8.38 5.15
CA SER A 44 2.24 7.19 4.57
C SER A 44 3.42 6.71 5.42
N ASN A 45 4.27 7.63 5.89
CA ASN A 45 5.40 7.30 6.76
C ASN A 45 4.96 6.74 8.12
N GLN A 46 3.90 7.31 8.71
CA GLN A 46 3.32 6.77 9.94
C GLN A 46 2.83 5.35 9.71
N LYS A 47 2.04 5.12 8.66
CA LYS A 47 1.50 3.78 8.35
C LYS A 47 2.58 2.78 7.98
N PHE A 48 3.66 3.21 7.35
CA PHE A 48 4.82 2.37 7.08
C PHE A 48 5.45 1.84 8.37
N ARG A 49 5.61 2.68 9.39
CA ARG A 49 6.11 2.24 10.70
C ARG A 49 5.13 1.32 11.40
N ASP A 50 3.84 1.67 11.40
CA ASP A 50 2.77 0.85 12.00
C ASP A 50 2.75 -0.55 11.37
N PHE A 51 2.71 -0.62 10.03
CA PHE A 51 2.60 -1.88 9.31
C PHE A 51 3.88 -2.70 9.39
N ARG A 52 5.06 -2.09 9.40
CA ARG A 52 6.31 -2.82 9.66
C ARG A 52 6.31 -3.48 11.03
N ARG A 53 5.79 -2.80 12.05
CA ARG A 53 5.64 -3.37 13.39
C ARG A 53 4.66 -4.56 13.40
N THR A 54 3.58 -4.50 12.62
CA THR A 54 2.56 -5.55 12.57
C THR A 54 2.94 -6.74 11.68
N PHE A 55 3.50 -6.51 10.49
CA PHE A 55 3.71 -7.52 9.44
C PHE A 55 5.17 -7.91 9.22
N GLY A 56 6.11 -7.13 9.74
CA GLY A 56 7.55 -7.31 9.53
C GLY A 56 8.10 -6.58 8.30
N ASP A 57 9.38 -6.25 8.36
CA ASP A 57 10.07 -5.37 7.41
C ASP A 57 10.06 -5.88 5.97
N ASN A 58 10.15 -7.20 5.79
CA ASN A 58 10.18 -7.83 4.48
C ASN A 58 8.84 -7.74 3.74
N TYR A 59 7.73 -7.55 4.47
CA TYR A 59 6.39 -7.57 3.91
C TYR A 59 5.87 -6.18 3.52
N VAL A 60 6.56 -5.12 3.92
CA VAL A 60 6.06 -3.74 3.80
C VAL A 60 7.05 -2.86 3.05
N GLY A 61 6.54 -2.16 2.05
CA GLY A 61 7.24 -1.16 1.26
C GLY A 61 6.58 0.20 1.34
N LEU A 62 7.31 1.22 0.90
CA LEU A 62 6.87 2.62 0.85
C LEU A 62 7.22 3.23 -0.50
N LEU A 63 6.25 3.87 -1.15
CA LEU A 63 6.45 4.72 -2.32
C LEU A 63 5.86 6.12 -2.09
N THR A 64 6.73 7.12 -2.05
CA THR A 64 6.36 8.54 -2.07
C THR A 64 7.11 9.23 -3.21
N GLY A 65 6.86 10.52 -3.46
CA GLY A 65 7.54 11.27 -4.53
C GLY A 65 9.07 11.27 -4.41
N ASP A 66 9.58 11.08 -3.19
CA ASP A 66 10.98 11.21 -2.83
C ASP A 66 11.56 9.99 -2.11
N SER A 67 10.80 8.90 -1.98
CA SER A 67 11.28 7.68 -1.31
C SER A 67 10.68 6.44 -1.93
N ALA A 68 11.52 5.45 -2.16
CA ALA A 68 11.12 4.13 -2.61
C ALA A 68 11.85 3.07 -1.78
N ILE A 69 11.11 2.34 -0.95
CA ILE A 69 11.63 1.33 -0.04
C ILE A 69 10.89 0.03 -0.27
N ASN A 70 11.62 -1.08 -0.42
CA ASN A 70 11.06 -2.43 -0.60
C ASN A 70 9.89 -2.45 -1.61
N ARG A 71 10.16 -1.99 -2.86
CA ARG A 71 9.11 -1.76 -3.87
C ARG A 71 8.33 -3.01 -4.25
N GLU A 72 8.93 -4.18 -4.07
CA GLU A 72 8.32 -5.48 -4.37
C GLU A 72 7.60 -6.10 -3.16
N ALA A 73 7.54 -5.37 -2.04
CA ALA A 73 6.77 -5.79 -0.89
C ALA A 73 5.32 -6.14 -1.28
N PRO A 74 4.76 -7.19 -0.67
CA PRO A 74 3.37 -7.56 -0.88
C PRO A 74 2.40 -6.50 -0.33
N ILE A 75 2.79 -5.73 0.69
CA ILE A 75 2.08 -4.52 1.13
C ILE A 75 2.88 -3.29 0.72
N LEU A 76 2.33 -2.45 -0.15
CA LEU A 76 2.97 -1.22 -0.60
C LEU A 76 2.14 -0.01 -0.18
N ILE A 77 2.73 0.82 0.69
CA ILE A 77 2.11 2.05 1.16
C ILE A 77 2.54 3.18 0.24
N MET A 78 1.61 4.00 -0.23
CA MET A 78 1.94 5.10 -1.12
C MET A 78 1.04 6.32 -0.95
N THR A 79 1.43 7.46 -1.49
CA THR A 79 0.48 8.58 -1.60
C THR A 79 -0.52 8.34 -2.73
N THR A 80 -1.70 8.94 -2.64
CA THR A 80 -2.71 8.88 -3.71
C THR A 80 -2.17 9.40 -5.05
N GLU A 81 -1.30 10.41 -5.02
CA GLU A 81 -0.62 10.95 -6.20
C GLU A 81 0.27 9.90 -6.88
N ILE A 82 1.06 9.15 -6.11
CA ILE A 82 1.91 8.09 -6.66
C ILE A 82 1.07 6.99 -7.31
N LEU A 83 -0.02 6.56 -6.67
CA LEU A 83 -0.94 5.60 -7.28
C LEU A 83 -1.50 6.14 -8.59
N ARG A 84 -1.94 7.39 -8.61
CA ARG A 84 -2.48 8.05 -9.82
C ARG A 84 -1.44 8.09 -10.94
N ASN A 85 -0.20 8.48 -10.65
CA ASN A 85 0.88 8.52 -11.63
C ASN A 85 1.19 7.14 -12.22
N MET A 86 1.20 6.10 -11.38
CA MET A 86 1.38 4.71 -11.83
C MET A 86 0.24 4.26 -12.76
N LEU A 87 -1.00 4.63 -12.44
CA LEU A 87 -2.14 4.31 -13.31
C LEU A 87 -2.04 5.04 -14.65
N TYR A 88 -1.75 6.35 -14.66
CA TYR A 88 -1.59 7.10 -15.91
C TYR A 88 -0.47 6.56 -16.80
N GLN A 89 0.69 6.23 -16.22
CA GLN A 89 1.79 5.62 -16.99
C GLN A 89 1.37 4.31 -17.65
N ARG A 90 0.55 3.49 -16.97
CA ARG A 90 0.01 2.26 -17.55
C ARG A 90 -0.99 2.53 -18.67
N TYR A 91 -1.85 3.54 -18.55
CA TYR A 91 -2.79 3.90 -19.60
C TYR A 91 -2.12 4.54 -20.83
N SER A 92 -1.05 5.34 -20.66
CA SER A 92 -0.31 5.92 -21.79
C SER A 92 0.54 4.92 -22.56
N MET A 93 0.79 3.72 -21.99
CA MET A 93 1.52 2.63 -22.64
C MET A 93 0.58 1.54 -23.20
N SER A 94 -0.75 1.77 -23.19
CA SER A 94 -1.78 0.84 -23.68
C SER A 94 -2.46 1.37 -24.95
#